data_AF-A0A7C9P490-F1
#
_entry.id   AF-A0A7C9P490-F1
#
_cell.length_a   1.000
_cell.length_b   1.000
_cell.length_c   1.000
_cell.angle_alpha   90.00
_cell.angle_beta   90.00
_cell.angle_gamma   90.00
#
_symmetry.space_group_name_H-M   'P 1'
#
loop_
_entity.id
_entity.type
_entity.pdbx_description
1 polymer ?
#
loop_
_entity_poly.entity_id
_entity_poly.type
_entity_poly.pdbx_seq_one_letter_code
_entity_poly.pdbx_strand_id
1 'polypeptide(L)' 'MNRVTKRRQQLPNFLGLLSSLCFFFGSLLFLPNSAIYATVGVWCFVMGSLIMFIIYAMSIKNTGKKHV' A
#
# COMPACT_ATOMS: atom_id res chain seq x y z
N MET A 1 1.89 -26.26 21.92
CA MET A 1 1.17 -25.53 20.85
C MET A 1 1.94 -24.26 20.49
N ASN A 2 2.52 -24.20 19.29
CA ASN A 2 3.61 -23.30 18.87
C ASN A 2 3.30 -21.79 18.96
N ARG A 3 4.11 -21.04 19.72
CA ARG A 3 4.09 -19.55 19.78
C ARG A 3 4.81 -18.87 18.59
N VAL A 4 5.34 -19.65 17.64
CA VAL A 4 6.25 -19.17 16.58
C VAL A 4 5.52 -18.64 15.33
N THR A 5 4.23 -18.98 15.13
CA THR A 5 3.49 -18.63 13.90
C THR A 5 2.83 -17.25 13.92
N LYS A 6 2.68 -16.58 15.07
CA LYS A 6 1.84 -15.36 15.18
C LYS A 6 2.57 -14.01 15.00
N ARG A 7 3.87 -14.01 14.68
CA ARG A 7 4.68 -12.77 14.49
C ARG A 7 4.98 -12.40 13.03
N ARG A 8 4.38 -13.12 12.08
CA ARG A 8 4.50 -12.88 10.62
C ARG A 8 3.29 -12.17 10.02
N GLN A 9 2.25 -11.86 10.81
CA GLN A 9 1.17 -10.97 10.37
C GLN A 9 1.62 -9.52 10.59
N GLN A 10 2.40 -9.04 9.63
CA GLN A 10 2.37 -7.67 9.13
C GLN A 10 1.97 -6.64 10.18
N LEU A 11 2.94 -6.13 10.95
CA LEU A 11 2.80 -4.78 11.46
C LEU A 11 2.66 -3.90 10.21
N PRO A 12 1.50 -3.28 9.95
CA PRO A 12 1.35 -2.45 8.78
C PRO A 12 2.35 -1.32 8.95
N ASN A 13 3.42 -1.33 8.15
CA ASN A 13 4.27 -0.16 8.04
C ASN A 13 3.30 1.00 7.72
N PHE A 14 3.43 2.14 8.41
CA PHE A 14 2.55 3.31 8.18
C PHE A 14 2.39 3.61 6.69
N LEU A 15 3.45 3.38 5.91
CA LEU A 15 3.49 3.51 4.46
C LEU A 15 2.54 2.52 3.73
N GLY A 16 2.45 1.27 4.17
CA GLY A 16 1.53 0.28 3.61
C GLY A 16 0.08 0.57 3.97
N LEU A 17 -0.17 1.06 5.19
CA LEU A 17 -1.51 1.55 5.58
C LEU A 17 -1.93 2.75 4.72
N LEU A 18 -1.02 3.70 4.50
CA LEU A 18 -1.26 4.88 3.67
C LEU A 18 -1.60 4.51 2.21
N SER A 19 -0.85 3.56 1.65
CA SER A 19 -1.13 3.03 0.30
C SER A 19 -2.51 2.37 0.23
N SER A 20 -2.85 1.52 1.21
CA SER A 20 -4.15 0.86 1.27
C SER A 20 -5.32 1.84 1.39
N LEU A 21 -5.14 2.92 2.17
CA LEU A 21 -6.15 3.99 2.28
C LEU A 21 -6.31 4.74 0.97
N CYS A 22 -5.21 5.11 0.30
CA CYS A 22 -5.26 5.74 -1.03
C CYS A 22 -6.00 4.86 -2.06
N PHE A 23 -5.77 3.54 -2.05
CA PHE A 23 -6.49 2.62 -2.92
C PHE A 23 -7.98 2.52 -2.58
N PHE A 24 -8.31 2.47 -1.29
CA PHE A 24 -9.70 2.41 -0.83
C PHE A 24 -10.48 3.67 -1.25
N PHE A 25 -9.94 4.86 -0.96
CA PHE A 25 -10.57 6.11 -1.37
C PHE A 25 -10.57 6.31 -2.89
N GLY A 26 -9.47 5.95 -3.57
CA GLY A 26 -9.40 5.96 -5.03
C GLY A 26 -10.52 5.12 -5.65
N SER A 27 -10.75 3.90 -5.14
CA SER A 27 -11.83 3.02 -5.61
C SER A 27 -13.23 3.59 -5.35
N LEU A 28 -13.45 4.31 -4.25
CA LEU A 28 -14.73 4.97 -3.95
C LEU A 28 -15.01 6.15 -4.89
N LEU A 29 -13.98 6.83 -5.37
CA LEU A 29 -14.10 7.93 -6.32
C LEU A 29 -14.37 7.46 -7.77
N PHE A 30 -14.19 6.18 -8.05
CA PHE A 30 -14.60 5.56 -9.32
C PHE A 30 -16.08 5.15 -9.38
N LEU A 31 -16.84 5.34 -8.29
CA LEU A 31 -18.29 5.09 -8.32
C LEU A 31 -19.01 6.08 -9.26
N PRO A 32 -20.08 5.64 -9.94
CA PRO A 32 -20.81 6.46 -10.91
C PRO A 32 -21.40 7.74 -10.30
N ASN A 33 -21.69 7.74 -8.99
CA ASN A 33 -22.22 8.89 -8.27
C ASN A 33 -21.14 9.96 -7.96
N SER A 34 -19.86 9.60 -8.05
CA SER A 34 -18.70 10.46 -7.78
C SER A 34 -17.86 10.69 -9.05
N ALA A 35 -18.42 10.49 -10.25
CA ALA A 35 -17.73 10.66 -11.53
C ALA A 35 -17.10 12.05 -11.71
N ILE A 36 -17.66 13.09 -11.08
CA ILE A 36 -17.09 14.45 -11.07
C ILE A 36 -15.72 14.48 -10.37
N TYR A 37 -15.51 13.61 -9.37
CA TYR A 37 -14.27 13.46 -8.63
C TYR A 37 -13.38 12.34 -9.16
N ALA A 38 -13.73 11.71 -10.29
CA ALA A 38 -12.96 10.61 -10.86
C ALA A 38 -11.48 10.99 -11.09
N THR A 39 -11.20 12.23 -11.49
CA THR A 39 -9.83 12.75 -11.63
C THR A 39 -9.05 12.67 -10.31
N VAL A 40 -9.66 13.05 -9.18
CA VAL A 40 -9.03 12.96 -7.86
C VAL A 40 -8.83 11.50 -7.45
N GLY A 41 -9.78 10.62 -7.81
CA GLY A 41 -9.68 9.18 -7.60
C GLY A 41 -8.50 8.56 -8.34
N VAL A 42 -8.30 8.92 -9.60
CA VAL A 42 -7.14 8.51 -10.42
C VAL A 42 -5.84 8.95 -9.76
N TRP A 43 -5.73 10.19 -9.30
CA TRP A 43 -4.53 10.69 -8.63
C TRP A 43 -4.26 9.97 -7.30
N CYS A 44 -5.29 9.67 -6.50
CA CYS A 44 -5.15 8.82 -5.31
C CYS A 44 -4.66 7.41 -5.67
N PHE A 45 -5.16 6.83 -6.77
CA PHE A 45 -4.77 5.50 -7.22
C PHE A 45 -3.30 5.46 -7.70
N VAL A 46 -2.88 6.49 -8.44
CA VAL A 46 -1.49 6.64 -8.91
C VAL A 46 -0.54 6.83 -7.73
N MET A 47 -0.86 7.72 -6.79
CA MET A 47 -0.04 7.94 -5.59
C MET A 47 0.03 6.71 -4.70
N GLY A 48 -1.11 6.04 -4.47
CA GLY A 48 -1.19 4.79 -3.71
C GLY A 48 -0.32 3.67 -4.32
N SER A 49 -0.32 3.56 -5.65
CA SER A 49 0.51 2.60 -6.39
C SER A 49 2.00 2.92 -6.30
N LEU A 50 2.37 4.20 -6.43
CA LEU A 50 3.75 4.65 -6.30
C LEU A 50 4.32 4.36 -4.91
N ILE A 51 3.52 4.60 -3.86
CA ILE A 51 3.89 4.30 -2.47
C ILE A 51 4.12 2.78 -2.29
N MET A 52 3.23 1.95 -2.83
CA MET A 52 3.37 0.49 -2.79
C MET A 52 4.64 0.02 -3.51
N PHE A 53 4.92 0.61 -4.67
CA PHE A 53 6.13 0.35 -5.44
C PHE A 53 7.39 0.71 -4.66
N ILE A 54 7.43 1.87 -4.00
CA ILE A 54 8.56 2.29 -3.15
C ILE A 54 8.75 1.34 -1.97
N ILE A 55 7.67 0.91 -1.30
CA ILE A 55 7.75 -0.07 -0.21
C ILE A 55 8.39 -1.37 -0.71
N TYR A 56 7.93 -1.87 -1.86
CA TYR A 56 8.43 -3.12 -2.42
C TYR A 56 9.89 -2.99 -2.89
N ALA A 57 10.24 -1.89 -3.55
CA ALA A 57 11.60 -1.59 -3.95
C ALA A 57 12.56 -1.48 -2.75
N MET A 58 12.14 -0.81 -1.67
CA MET A 58 12.89 -0.76 -0.41
C MET A 58 12.99 -2.14 0.25
N SER A 59 11.93 -2.93 0.20
CA SER A 59 11.92 -4.30 0.73
C SER A 59 12.93 -5.18 -0.02
N ILE A 60 12.94 -5.14 -1.36
CA ILE A 60 13.92 -5.83 -2.19
C ILE A 60 15.34 -5.35 -1.87
N LYS A 61 15.56 -4.03 -1.81
CA LYS A 61 16.89 -3.47 -1.53
C LYS A 61 17.42 -3.85 -0.14
N ASN A 62 16.54 -3.94 0.86
CA ASN A 62 16.91 -4.36 2.22
C ASN A 62 17.18 -5.87 2.33
N THR A 63 16.51 -6.70 1.52
CA THR A 63 16.81 -8.13 1.43
C THR A 63 18.24 -8.38 0.95
N GLY A 64 18.77 -7.55 0.04
CA GLY A 64 20.17 -7.65 -0.43
C GLY A 64 21.23 -7.26 0.60
N LYS A 65 20.88 -6.48 1.65
CA LYS A 65 21.82 -6.06 2.71
C LYS A 65 21.88 -6.98 3.92
N LYS A 66 20.98 -7.96 4.04
CA LYS A 66 20.93 -8.88 5.20
C LYS A 66 21.85 -10.09 5.10
N HIS A 67 22.66 -10.18 4.02
CA HIS A 67 23.58 -11.28 3.75
C HIS A 67 25.06 -10.84 3.74
N VAL A 68 25.42 -9.85 4.56
CA VAL A 68 26.83 -9.54 4.90
C VAL A 68 26.96 -9.48 6.41
#